data_AF-H3BG67-F1
#
_entry.id   AF-H3BG67-F1
#
_cell.length_a   1.000
_cell.length_b   1.000
_cell.length_c   1.000
_cell.angle_alpha   90.00
_cell.angle_beta   90.00
_cell.angle_gamma   90.00
#
_symmetry.space_group_name_H-M   'P 1'
#
loop_
_entity.id
_entity.type
_entity.pdbx_description
1 polymer ?
#
loop_
_entity_poly.entity_id
_entity_poly.type
_entity_poly.pdbx_seq_one_letter_code
_entity_poly.pdbx_strand_id
1 'polypeptide(L)'
;RAMEDQQQSSNEEKTVGEIHTKEIDLINRDPKQINEDVVKVDFEDVIAEPEGTHSLDGVWQASYTTFTVSKYWCYRLLSAIFGIPLALIWGFLFASISFCHIWAVVPCIKSYMIETHCFSKIYTVCVRTCCDPYYEAFSKVFSNIKVALRKEV
;
A
#
# COMPACT_ATOMS: atom_id res chain seq x y z
N ARG A 1 31.49 -10.57 -13.71
CA ARG A 1 30.43 -10.22 -14.68
C ARG A 1 29.57 -11.43 -15.05
N ALA A 2 29.99 -12.35 -15.93
CA ALA A 2 29.14 -13.51 -16.26
C ALA A 2 28.77 -14.44 -15.07
N MET A 3 29.61 -14.48 -14.01
CA MET A 3 29.30 -15.22 -12.77
C MET A 3 28.40 -14.46 -11.78
N GLU A 4 28.27 -13.13 -11.90
CA GLU A 4 27.38 -12.32 -11.05
C GLU A 4 25.94 -12.39 -11.58
N ASP A 5 25.77 -12.46 -12.91
CA ASP A 5 24.48 -12.55 -13.58
C ASP A 5 23.76 -13.89 -13.31
N GLN A 6 24.49 -15.00 -13.13
CA GLN A 6 23.90 -16.29 -12.74
C GLN A 6 23.48 -16.35 -11.27
N GLN A 7 24.20 -15.69 -10.38
CA GLN A 7 23.83 -15.61 -8.96
C GLN A 7 22.53 -14.80 -8.79
N GLN A 8 22.37 -13.73 -9.57
CA GLN A 8 21.20 -12.85 -9.51
C GLN A 8 19.91 -13.53 -10.03
N SER A 9 20.01 -14.29 -11.12
CA SER A 9 18.89 -15.07 -11.65
C SER A 9 18.43 -16.18 -10.67
N SER A 10 19.36 -16.78 -9.92
CA SER A 10 19.02 -17.79 -8.91
C SER A 10 18.38 -17.23 -7.63
N ASN A 11 18.70 -15.99 -7.26
CA ASN A 11 18.09 -15.29 -6.13
C ASN A 11 16.70 -14.74 -6.48
N GLU A 12 16.50 -14.25 -7.70
CA GLU A 12 15.19 -13.83 -8.19
C GLU A 12 14.23 -15.02 -8.32
N GLU A 13 14.68 -16.18 -8.81
CA GLU A 13 13.84 -17.38 -8.92
C GLU A 13 13.47 -17.95 -7.53
N LYS A 14 14.40 -17.91 -6.56
CA LYS A 14 14.10 -18.23 -5.16
C LYS A 14 13.12 -17.24 -4.51
N THR A 15 13.26 -15.95 -4.80
CA THR A 15 12.36 -14.91 -4.29
C THR A 15 10.95 -15.05 -4.89
N VAL A 16 10.81 -15.44 -6.16
CA VAL A 16 9.51 -15.59 -6.84
C VAL A 16 8.79 -16.87 -6.41
N GLY A 17 9.52 -17.98 -6.17
CA GLY A 17 8.94 -19.22 -5.62
C GLY A 17 8.49 -19.10 -4.16
N GLU A 18 9.20 -18.32 -3.35
CA GLU A 18 8.88 -18.11 -1.93
C GLU A 18 7.68 -17.17 -1.72
N ILE A 19 7.41 -16.26 -2.67
CA ILE A 19 6.25 -15.36 -2.60
C ILE A 19 4.92 -16.08 -2.88
N HIS A 20 4.93 -17.15 -3.69
CA HIS A 20 3.71 -17.93 -3.96
C HIS A 20 3.35 -18.89 -2.82
N THR A 21 4.30 -19.18 -1.92
CA THR A 21 4.13 -20.14 -0.82
C THR A 21 4.29 -19.46 0.54
N LYS A 22 3.76 -18.24 0.71
CA LYS A 22 3.38 -17.81 2.06
C LYS A 22 2.17 -18.66 2.44
N GLU A 23 2.43 -19.79 3.10
CA GLU A 23 1.39 -20.65 3.64
C GLU A 23 0.35 -19.77 4.34
N ILE A 24 -0.86 -19.72 3.77
CA ILE A 24 -1.96 -18.99 4.37
C ILE A 24 -2.26 -19.74 5.66
N ASP A 25 -2.01 -19.10 6.80
CA ASP A 25 -2.31 -19.69 8.10
C ASP A 25 -3.84 -19.83 8.22
N LEU A 26 -4.31 -21.07 8.05
CA LEU A 26 -5.73 -21.42 8.15
C LEU A 26 -6.23 -21.41 9.60
N ILE A 27 -5.31 -21.44 10.56
CA ILE A 27 -5.55 -21.50 12.00
C ILE A 27 -5.61 -20.08 12.56
N ASN A 28 -4.63 -19.23 12.26
CA ASN A 28 -4.63 -17.82 12.65
C ASN A 28 -5.00 -16.89 11.48
N ARG A 29 -6.29 -16.58 11.38
CA ARG A 29 -6.85 -15.69 10.34
C ARG A 29 -6.71 -14.20 10.66
N ASP A 30 -6.24 -13.84 11.86
CA ASP A 30 -5.95 -12.48 12.29
C ASP A 30 -4.57 -12.40 12.97
N PRO A 31 -3.47 -12.58 12.21
CA PRO A 31 -2.12 -12.56 12.77
C PRO A 31 -1.70 -11.17 13.29
N LYS A 32 -2.49 -10.13 13.00
CA LYS A 32 -2.25 -8.75 13.44
C LYS A 32 -3.20 -8.33 14.56
N GLN A 33 -4.06 -9.23 15.03
CA GLN A 33 -4.98 -9.01 16.15
C GLN A 33 -5.82 -7.73 15.99
N ILE A 34 -6.24 -7.42 14.76
CA ILE A 34 -7.02 -6.21 14.46
C ILE A 34 -8.49 -6.35 14.88
N ASN A 35 -8.98 -7.56 15.13
CA ASN A 35 -10.39 -7.86 15.44
C ASN A 35 -10.65 -8.29 16.90
N GLU A 36 -9.64 -8.28 17.78
CA GLU A 36 -9.73 -8.75 19.18
C GLU A 36 -10.83 -8.06 20.01
N ASP A 37 -11.12 -6.79 19.70
CA ASP A 37 -12.01 -5.92 20.50
C ASP A 37 -13.42 -5.74 19.92
N VAL A 38 -13.68 -6.19 18.69
CA VAL A 38 -14.92 -5.82 17.94
C VAL A 38 -15.97 -6.94 17.89
N VAL A 39 -15.58 -8.21 18.09
CA VAL A 39 -16.46 -9.37 17.80
C VAL A 39 -16.54 -10.36 18.98
N LYS A 40 -16.79 -9.85 20.19
CA LYS A 40 -17.16 -10.68 21.35
C LYS A 40 -18.61 -10.37 21.71
N VAL A 41 -19.55 -11.06 21.06
CA VAL A 41 -20.98 -10.99 21.37
C VAL A 41 -21.39 -12.39 21.81
N ASP A 42 -21.59 -12.57 23.10
CA ASP A 42 -22.06 -13.82 23.69
C ASP A 42 -23.60 -13.89 23.68
N PHE A 43 -24.14 -15.11 23.67
CA PHE A 43 -25.61 -15.32 23.65
C PHE A 43 -26.31 -14.68 24.86
N GLU A 44 -25.62 -14.68 26.00
CA GLU A 44 -26.08 -14.11 27.27
C GLU A 44 -26.17 -12.58 27.21
N ASP A 45 -25.30 -11.91 26.43
CA ASP A 45 -25.34 -10.45 26.22
C ASP A 45 -26.53 -10.00 25.35
N VAL A 46 -27.09 -10.90 24.53
CA VAL A 46 -28.20 -10.60 23.61
C VAL A 46 -29.56 -10.87 24.24
N ILE A 47 -29.66 -11.88 25.12
CA ILE A 47 -30.94 -12.35 25.68
C ILE A 47 -31.15 -11.94 27.16
N ALA A 48 -30.07 -11.73 27.93
CA ALA A 48 -30.06 -11.16 29.28
C ALA A 48 -31.25 -11.53 30.19
N GLU A 49 -31.49 -12.83 30.41
CA GLU A 49 -32.54 -13.26 31.36
C GLU A 49 -32.11 -12.96 32.82
N PRO A 50 -32.98 -12.36 33.67
CA PRO A 50 -32.67 -12.09 35.09
C PRO A 50 -32.75 -13.37 35.96
N GLU A 51 -31.88 -13.47 36.97
CA GLU A 51 -31.63 -14.66 37.83
C GLU A 51 -32.83 -15.20 38.65
N GLY A 52 -34.06 -14.71 38.45
CA GLY A 52 -35.24 -15.02 39.27
C GLY A 52 -36.30 -15.93 38.66
N THR A 53 -36.28 -16.19 37.34
CA THR A 53 -37.29 -17.01 36.63
C THR A 53 -36.64 -17.79 35.49
N HIS A 54 -35.98 -18.90 35.81
CA HIS A 54 -35.34 -19.77 34.82
C HIS A 54 -36.40 -20.45 33.93
N SER A 55 -36.28 -20.25 32.61
CA SER A 55 -36.86 -21.15 31.60
C SER A 55 -36.35 -22.58 31.81
N LEU A 56 -37.10 -23.61 31.41
CA LEU A 56 -36.67 -25.02 31.50
C LEU A 56 -35.26 -25.17 30.92
N ASP A 57 -34.30 -25.67 31.72
CA ASP A 57 -32.86 -25.73 31.38
C ASP A 57 -32.58 -26.34 29.99
N GLY A 58 -33.41 -27.29 29.56
CA GLY A 58 -33.30 -27.92 28.24
C GLY A 58 -33.60 -26.99 27.06
N VAL A 59 -34.52 -26.03 27.21
CA VAL A 59 -34.87 -25.05 26.15
C VAL A 59 -33.79 -23.97 26.07
N TRP A 60 -33.24 -23.55 27.20
CA TRP A 60 -32.12 -22.61 27.26
C TRP A 60 -30.87 -23.18 26.58
N GLN A 61 -30.49 -24.42 26.91
CA GLN A 61 -29.33 -25.09 26.29
C GLN A 61 -29.50 -25.34 24.79
N ALA A 62 -30.69 -25.74 24.35
CA ALA A 62 -30.99 -25.95 22.93
C ALA A 62 -30.96 -24.62 22.14
N SER A 63 -31.45 -23.53 22.73
CA SER A 63 -31.44 -22.19 22.12
C SER A 63 -30.03 -21.63 22.02
N TYR A 64 -29.23 -21.73 23.08
CA TYR A 64 -27.81 -21.36 23.10
C TYR A 64 -27.02 -22.08 22.00
N THR A 65 -27.21 -23.40 21.90
CA THR A 65 -26.52 -24.23 20.90
C THR A 65 -26.93 -23.86 19.48
N THR A 66 -28.24 -23.75 19.23
CA THR A 66 -28.78 -23.44 17.89
C THR A 66 -28.35 -22.05 17.41
N PHE A 67 -28.37 -21.06 18.30
CA PHE A 67 -27.92 -19.70 18.01
C PHE A 67 -26.42 -19.65 17.66
N THR A 68 -25.59 -20.30 18.47
CA THR A 68 -24.12 -20.32 18.27
C THR A 68 -23.74 -20.99 16.95
N VAL A 69 -24.38 -22.12 16.65
CA VAL A 69 -24.18 -22.84 15.39
C VAL A 69 -24.67 -21.99 14.21
N SER A 70 -25.87 -21.42 14.28
CA SER A 70 -26.43 -20.59 13.20
C SER A 70 -25.55 -19.37 12.88
N LYS A 71 -25.06 -18.65 13.90
CA LYS A 71 -24.14 -17.52 13.75
C LYS A 71 -22.85 -17.92 13.03
N TYR A 72 -22.27 -19.06 13.41
CA TYR A 72 -21.03 -19.56 12.83
C TYR A 72 -21.19 -19.99 11.37
N TRP A 73 -22.27 -20.70 11.05
CA TRP A 73 -22.58 -21.13 9.69
C TRP A 73 -22.94 -19.94 8.78
N CYS A 74 -23.72 -18.97 9.29
CA CYS A 74 -24.03 -17.74 8.58
C CYS A 74 -22.74 -16.96 8.23
N TYR A 75 -21.85 -16.77 9.21
CA TYR A 75 -20.57 -16.10 8.96
C TYR A 75 -19.71 -16.84 7.92
N ARG A 76 -19.58 -18.17 8.03
CA ARG A 76 -18.82 -18.97 7.05
C ARG A 76 -19.42 -18.89 5.66
N LEU A 77 -20.74 -18.94 5.54
CA LEU A 77 -21.43 -18.90 4.26
C LEU A 77 -21.33 -17.51 3.61
N LEU A 78 -21.57 -16.44 4.37
CA LEU A 78 -21.41 -15.07 3.87
C LEU A 78 -19.95 -14.79 3.49
N SER A 79 -18.99 -15.21 4.31
CA SER A 79 -17.57 -15.04 4.03
C SER A 79 -17.14 -15.83 2.79
N ALA A 80 -17.67 -17.04 2.56
CA ALA A 80 -17.38 -17.79 1.34
C ALA A 80 -18.03 -17.13 0.10
N ILE A 81 -19.30 -16.73 0.21
CA ILE A 81 -20.05 -16.13 -0.89
C ILE A 81 -19.48 -14.78 -1.31
N PHE A 82 -19.06 -13.94 -0.37
CA PHE A 82 -18.53 -12.60 -0.67
C PHE A 82 -17.01 -12.55 -0.74
N GLY A 83 -16.30 -13.30 0.12
CA GLY A 83 -14.85 -13.27 0.20
C GLY A 83 -14.16 -13.83 -1.04
N ILE A 84 -14.63 -14.97 -1.55
CA ILE A 84 -14.06 -15.60 -2.76
C ILE A 84 -14.21 -14.69 -3.99
N PRO A 85 -15.39 -14.17 -4.36
CA PRO A 85 -15.50 -13.30 -5.52
C PRO A 85 -14.77 -11.96 -5.33
N LEU A 86 -14.75 -11.40 -4.12
CA LEU A 86 -13.97 -10.18 -3.86
C LEU A 86 -12.48 -10.43 -4.09
N ALA A 87 -11.93 -11.55 -3.60
CA ALA A 87 -10.52 -11.90 -3.85
C ALA A 87 -10.22 -12.04 -5.34
N LEU A 88 -11.12 -12.66 -6.12
CA LEU A 88 -10.98 -12.78 -7.57
C LEU A 88 -11.00 -11.42 -8.28
N ILE A 89 -11.93 -10.54 -7.90
CA ILE A 89 -12.03 -9.18 -8.46
C ILE A 89 -10.74 -8.40 -8.16
N TRP A 90 -10.27 -8.43 -6.91
CA TRP A 90 -9.04 -7.77 -6.51
C TRP A 90 -7.81 -8.30 -7.26
N GLY A 91 -7.69 -9.61 -7.44
CA GLY A 91 -6.63 -10.22 -8.23
C GLY A 91 -6.66 -9.79 -9.69
N PHE A 92 -7.84 -9.77 -10.31
CA PHE A 92 -8.01 -9.33 -11.70
C PHE A 92 -7.69 -7.83 -11.89
N LEU A 93 -8.12 -6.98 -10.96
CA LEU A 93 -7.80 -5.55 -10.97
C LEU A 93 -6.29 -5.33 -10.85
N PHE A 94 -5.64 -6.03 -9.92
CA PHE A 94 -4.19 -5.93 -9.74
C PHE A 94 -3.42 -6.38 -11.00
N ALA A 95 -3.86 -7.47 -11.63
CA ALA A 95 -3.27 -7.93 -12.89
C ALA A 95 -3.44 -6.91 -14.02
N SER A 96 -4.64 -6.32 -14.14
CA SER A 96 -4.95 -5.30 -15.15
C SER A 96 -4.12 -4.03 -14.95
N ILE A 97 -3.99 -3.55 -13.70
CA ILE A 97 -3.14 -2.41 -13.36
C ILE A 97 -1.69 -2.70 -13.70
N SER A 98 -1.20 -3.89 -13.35
CA SER A 98 0.18 -4.31 -13.63
C SER A 98 0.45 -4.34 -15.13
N PHE A 99 -0.48 -4.88 -15.92
CA PHE A 99 -0.41 -4.86 -17.38
C PHE A 99 -0.37 -3.43 -17.93
N CYS A 100 -1.32 -2.57 -17.54
CA CYS A 100 -1.32 -1.16 -17.94
C CYS A 100 -0.04 -0.43 -17.53
N HIS A 101 0.51 -0.74 -16.37
CA HIS A 101 1.76 -0.13 -15.90
C HIS A 101 2.92 -0.46 -16.84
N ILE A 102 3.10 -1.74 -17.18
CA ILE A 102 4.22 -2.20 -18.00
C ILE A 102 4.06 -1.73 -19.45
N TRP A 103 2.85 -1.82 -20.01
CA TRP A 103 2.61 -1.58 -21.43
C TRP A 103 2.24 -0.15 -21.78
N ALA A 104 1.65 0.62 -20.86
CA ALA A 104 1.28 2.01 -21.11
C ALA A 104 2.10 2.97 -20.25
N VAL A 105 2.22 2.75 -18.94
CA VAL A 105 2.89 3.71 -18.05
C VAL A 105 4.39 3.79 -18.31
N VAL A 106 5.08 2.65 -18.45
CA VAL A 106 6.53 2.65 -18.75
C VAL A 106 6.86 3.38 -20.06
N PRO A 107 6.20 3.10 -21.22
CA PRO A 107 6.47 3.87 -22.43
C PRO A 107 6.04 5.33 -22.31
N CYS A 108 4.95 5.65 -21.61
CA CYS A 108 4.56 7.04 -21.34
C CYS A 108 5.62 7.78 -20.52
N ILE A 109 6.17 7.18 -19.47
CA ILE A 109 7.25 7.76 -18.67
C ILE A 109 8.49 7.98 -19.55
N LYS A 110 8.84 7.00 -20.38
CA LYS A 110 9.97 7.12 -21.31
C LYS A 110 9.76 8.27 -22.30
N SER A 111 8.56 8.40 -22.86
CA SER A 111 8.17 9.51 -23.75
C SER A 111 8.27 10.86 -23.04
N TYR A 112 7.69 10.97 -21.84
CA TYR A 112 7.75 12.18 -21.03
C TYR A 112 9.19 12.58 -20.66
N MET A 113 10.06 11.59 -20.40
CA MET A 113 11.47 11.84 -20.14
C MET A 113 12.16 12.48 -21.36
N ILE A 114 11.81 12.06 -22.58
CA ILE A 114 12.35 12.63 -23.82
C ILE A 114 11.84 14.06 -24.02
N GLU A 115 10.56 14.32 -23.78
CA GLU A 115 9.97 15.65 -23.85
C GLU A 115 10.58 16.62 -22.82
N THR A 116 10.73 16.18 -21.56
CA THR A 116 11.37 16.97 -20.51
C THR A 116 12.84 17.21 -20.77
N HIS A 117 13.57 16.26 -21.38
CA HIS A 117 14.93 16.49 -21.86
C HIS A 117 14.99 17.59 -22.92
N CYS A 118 14.04 17.62 -23.85
CA CYS A 118 13.94 18.70 -24.84
C CYS A 118 13.64 20.05 -24.18
N PHE A 119 12.65 20.09 -23.28
CA PHE A 119 12.28 21.30 -22.56
C PHE A 119 13.43 21.84 -21.70
N SER A 120 14.17 20.96 -21.02
CA SER A 120 15.36 21.31 -20.24
C SER A 120 16.44 21.99 -21.10
N LYS A 121 16.65 21.51 -22.33
CA LYS A 121 17.61 22.13 -23.26
C LYS A 121 17.16 23.52 -23.68
N ILE A 122 15.90 23.69 -24.06
CA ILE A 122 15.33 24.99 -24.44
C ILE A 122 15.41 25.96 -23.25
N TYR A 123 14.95 25.52 -22.08
CA TYR A 123 15.03 26.30 -20.85
C TYR A 123 16.47 26.75 -20.54
N THR A 124 17.44 25.84 -20.65
CA THR A 124 18.85 26.16 -20.44
C THR A 124 19.35 27.21 -21.43
N VAL A 125 18.98 27.12 -22.71
CA VAL A 125 19.37 28.11 -23.73
C VAL A 125 18.71 29.48 -23.44
N CYS A 126 17.43 29.50 -23.06
CA CYS A 126 16.73 30.73 -22.68
C CYS A 126 17.39 31.40 -21.47
N VAL A 127 17.71 30.64 -20.43
CA VAL A 127 18.41 31.15 -19.24
C VAL A 127 19.78 31.70 -19.61
N ARG A 128 20.58 30.98 -20.41
CA ARG A 128 21.89 31.49 -20.84
C ARG A 128 21.80 32.75 -21.70
N THR A 129 20.82 32.80 -22.59
CA THR A 129 20.72 33.93 -23.54
C THR A 129 20.16 35.18 -22.87
N CYS A 130 19.21 35.02 -21.95
CA CYS A 130 18.55 36.15 -21.29
C CYS A 130 19.20 36.44 -19.94
N CYS A 131 19.26 35.46 -19.06
CA CYS A 131 19.65 35.68 -17.68
C CYS A 131 21.16 35.92 -17.51
N ASP A 132 22.04 35.24 -18.27
CA ASP A 132 23.48 35.49 -18.16
C ASP A 132 23.86 36.96 -18.41
N PRO A 133 23.41 37.64 -19.50
CA PRO A 133 23.74 39.05 -19.69
C PRO A 133 23.09 39.96 -18.62
N TYR A 134 21.89 39.65 -18.13
CA TYR A 134 21.28 40.40 -17.02
C TYR A 134 22.08 40.28 -15.73
N TYR A 135 22.46 39.06 -15.33
CA TYR A 135 23.22 38.81 -14.10
C TYR A 135 24.66 39.31 -14.21
N GLU A 136 25.28 39.24 -15.38
CA GLU A 136 26.59 39.81 -15.66
C GLU A 136 26.58 41.35 -15.58
N ALA A 137 25.50 41.99 -16.04
CA ALA A 137 25.33 43.44 -15.88
C ALA A 137 25.10 43.81 -14.40
N PHE A 138 24.28 43.04 -13.70
CA PHE A 138 23.97 43.26 -12.28
C PHE A 138 25.21 43.08 -11.39
N SER A 139 26.02 42.04 -11.62
CA SER A 139 27.25 41.78 -10.87
C SER A 139 28.26 42.92 -10.98
N LYS A 140 28.37 43.56 -12.16
CA LYS A 140 29.25 44.72 -12.37
C LYS A 140 28.90 45.91 -11.50
N VAL A 141 27.60 46.14 -11.24
CA VAL A 141 27.14 47.23 -10.35
C VAL A 141 27.67 47.03 -8.92
N PHE A 142 27.67 45.80 -8.42
CA PHE A 142 28.17 45.48 -7.08
C PHE A 142 29.69 45.29 -7.02
N SER A 143 30.35 45.02 -8.14
CA SER A 143 31.80 44.78 -8.20
C SER A 143 32.65 45.98 -7.75
N ASN A 144 32.08 47.19 -7.76
CA ASN A 144 32.78 48.41 -7.35
C ASN A 144 32.76 48.68 -5.84
N ILE A 145 32.03 47.90 -5.04
CA ILE A 145 31.95 48.11 -3.58
C ILE A 145 33.15 47.43 -2.92
N LYS A 146 34.22 48.20 -2.66
CA LYS A 146 35.36 47.75 -1.85
C LYS A 146 35.08 48.01 -0.37
N VAL A 147 34.72 46.97 0.38
CA VAL A 147 34.55 47.07 1.83
C VAL A 147 35.93 47.00 2.49
N ALA A 148 36.39 48.13 3.02
CA ALA A 148 37.56 48.17 3.89
C ALA A 148 37.10 48.01 5.35
N LEU A 149 37.32 46.81 5.94
CA LEU A 149 37.11 46.58 7.36
C LEU A 149 38.20 47.32 8.16
N ARG A 150 37.80 48.34 8.92
CA ARG A 150 38.70 49.01 9.87
C ARG A 150 38.63 48.27 11.20
N LYS A 151 39.75 47.71 11.64
CA LYS A 151 39.92 47.15 12.99
C LYS A 151 40.35 48.28 13.93
N GLU A 152 39.63 48.45 15.03
CA GLU A 152 39.82 49.55 15.98
C GLU A 152 40.82 49.15 17.08
N VAL A 153 41.74 50.07 17.40
CA VAL A 153 42.65 50.06 18.57
C VAL A 153 42.67 51.47 19.14
#